data_AF-A0A9E2KUN4-F1
#
_entry.id   AF-A0A9E2KUN4-F1
#
_cell.length_a   1.000
_cell.length_b   1.000
_cell.length_c   1.000
_cell.angle_alpha   90.00
_cell.angle_beta   90.00
_cell.angle_gamma   90.00
#
_symmetry.space_group_name_H-M   'P 1'
#
loop_
_entity.id
_entity.type
_entity.pdbx_description
1 polymer ?
#
loop_
_entity_poly.entity_id
_entity_poly.type
_entity_poly.pdbx_seq_one_letter_code
_entity_poly.pdbx_strand_id
1 'polypeptide(L)'
;MAEVGLRYDELDNDAAKEAALKSFINFYIHQYRQNSLEIIGAKASNEVMGTINHVLNENSYRGNAELAEISERLCKGAYQEILSEITDFKFNQLGQPIVPFEKAWQEEEESLPTED
;
A
#
# COMPACT_ATOMS: atom_id res chain seq x y z
N MET A 1 -5.80 -15.75 -21.61
CA MET A 1 -6.66 -15.73 -20.40
C MET A 1 -6.38 -14.40 -19.74
N ALA A 2 -7.38 -13.55 -19.54
CA ALA A 2 -7.15 -12.32 -18.77
C ALA A 2 -6.79 -12.74 -17.35
N GLU A 3 -5.66 -12.26 -16.82
CA GLU A 3 -5.31 -12.46 -15.42
C GLU A 3 -6.44 -11.83 -14.59
N VAL A 4 -7.21 -12.67 -13.88
CA VAL A 4 -8.28 -12.17 -13.01
C VAL A 4 -7.60 -11.52 -11.81
N GLY A 5 -7.72 -10.21 -11.72
CA GLY A 5 -7.26 -9.43 -10.59
C GLY A 5 -8.05 -9.71 -9.33
N LEU A 6 -7.40 -10.34 -8.36
CA LEU A 6 -7.94 -10.64 -7.04
C LEU A 6 -7.68 -9.49 -6.08
N ARG A 7 -8.62 -9.18 -5.20
CA ARG A 7 -8.39 -8.30 -4.05
C ARG A 7 -7.53 -8.99 -3.00
N TYR A 8 -6.97 -8.22 -2.08
CA TYR A 8 -6.18 -8.76 -0.98
C TYR A 8 -6.97 -9.79 -0.14
N ASP A 9 -8.24 -9.54 0.14
CA ASP A 9 -9.14 -10.49 0.83
C ASP A 9 -9.46 -11.75 0.02
N GLU A 10 -9.37 -11.69 -1.31
CA GLU A 10 -9.64 -12.81 -2.22
C GLU A 10 -8.40 -13.71 -2.43
N LEU A 11 -7.24 -13.35 -1.88
CA LEU A 11 -6.05 -14.20 -1.92
C LEU A 11 -6.24 -15.39 -0.97
N ASP A 12 -6.38 -16.61 -1.51
CA ASP A 12 -6.51 -17.82 -0.68
C ASP A 12 -5.20 -18.33 -0.07
N ASN A 13 -4.05 -17.73 -0.42
CA ASN A 13 -2.73 -18.19 -0.01
C ASN A 13 -2.04 -17.17 0.90
N ASP A 14 -1.62 -17.60 2.10
CA ASP A 14 -0.87 -16.77 3.04
C ASP A 14 0.41 -16.18 2.42
N ALA A 15 1.15 -16.96 1.65
CA ALA A 15 2.36 -16.48 0.98
C ALA A 15 2.06 -15.37 -0.04
N ALA A 16 0.90 -15.44 -0.71
CA ALA A 16 0.44 -14.39 -1.61
C ALA A 16 0.03 -13.13 -0.82
N LYS A 17 -0.69 -13.29 0.29
CA LYS A 17 -1.01 -12.15 1.17
C LYS A 17 0.26 -11.48 1.69
N GLU A 18 1.26 -12.26 2.11
CA GLU A 18 2.54 -11.71 2.57
C GLU A 18 3.31 -10.98 1.45
N ALA A 19 3.32 -11.53 0.23
CA ALA A 19 3.94 -10.88 -0.92
C ALA A 19 3.24 -9.56 -1.30
N ALA A 20 1.91 -9.56 -1.29
CA ALA A 20 1.08 -8.37 -1.55
C ALA A 20 1.35 -7.30 -0.49
N LEU A 21 1.35 -7.69 0.78
CA LEU A 21 1.62 -6.80 1.91
C LEU A 21 3.01 -6.18 1.80
N LYS A 22 4.05 -6.99 1.58
CA LYS A 22 5.43 -6.47 1.45
C LYS A 22 5.58 -5.51 0.27
N SER A 23 4.96 -5.83 -0.85
CA SER A 23 4.98 -4.94 -2.02
C SER A 23 4.28 -3.61 -1.72
N PHE A 24 3.13 -3.66 -1.04
CA PHE A 24 2.39 -2.48 -0.62
C PHE A 24 3.14 -1.63 0.41
N ILE A 25 3.78 -2.25 1.40
CA ILE A 25 4.58 -1.53 2.41
C ILE A 25 5.70 -0.73 1.75
N ASN A 26 6.42 -1.33 0.81
CA ASN A 26 7.48 -0.63 0.07
C ASN A 26 6.92 0.56 -0.73
N PHE A 27 5.77 0.38 -1.38
CA PHE A 27 5.07 1.46 -2.08
C PHE A 27 4.64 2.58 -1.12
N TYR A 28 4.01 2.24 0.00
CA TYR A 28 3.54 3.21 1.00
C TYR A 28 4.68 4.04 1.55
N ILE A 29 5.81 3.40 1.90
CA ILE A 29 7.01 4.10 2.38
C ILE A 29 7.57 5.03 1.31
N HIS A 30 7.58 4.58 0.05
CA HIS A 30 8.02 5.41 -1.06
C HIS A 30 7.16 6.68 -1.16
N GLN A 31 5.83 6.53 -1.12
CA GLN A 31 4.91 7.66 -1.17
C GLN A 31 5.00 8.57 0.07
N TYR A 32 5.16 7.99 1.26
CA TYR A 32 5.40 8.74 2.50
C TYR A 32 6.62 9.67 2.36
N ARG A 33 7.71 9.17 1.76
CA ARG A 33 8.92 9.97 1.54
C ARG A 33 8.76 11.04 0.47
N GLN A 34 7.88 10.82 -0.50
CA GLN A 34 7.54 11.82 -1.52
C GLN A 34 6.49 12.84 -1.05
N ASN A 35 5.94 12.66 0.16
CA ASN A 35 4.81 13.44 0.67
C ASN A 35 3.51 13.26 -0.15
N SER A 36 3.41 12.18 -0.92
CA SER A 36 2.29 11.89 -1.83
C SER A 36 1.29 10.91 -1.21
N LEU A 37 0.96 11.07 0.07
CA LEU A 37 -0.01 10.19 0.75
C LEU A 37 -1.46 10.67 0.68
N GLU A 38 -1.72 11.83 0.07
CA GLU A 38 -3.03 12.48 0.08
C GLU A 38 -4.14 11.57 -0.46
N ILE A 39 -3.88 10.84 -1.55
CA ILE A 39 -4.87 9.96 -2.17
C ILE A 39 -5.04 8.65 -1.38
N ILE A 40 -4.02 8.18 -0.63
CA ILE A 40 -4.15 7.02 0.26
C ILE A 40 -5.03 7.45 1.43
N GLY A 41 -4.84 8.68 1.94
CA GLY A 41 -5.68 9.29 2.97
C GLY A 41 -7.13 9.51 2.54
N ALA A 42 -7.40 9.62 1.24
CA ALA A 42 -8.75 9.70 0.72
C ALA A 42 -9.46 8.32 0.68
N LYS A 43 -8.71 7.23 0.63
CA LYS A 43 -9.22 5.86 0.45
C LYS A 43 -9.11 4.98 1.69
N ALA A 44 -8.25 5.35 2.61
CA ALA A 44 -7.96 4.59 3.81
C ALA A 44 -8.19 5.44 5.06
N SER A 45 -8.40 4.77 6.19
CA SER A 45 -8.65 5.44 7.45
C SER A 45 -7.45 6.28 7.92
N ASN A 46 -7.66 7.59 8.13
CA ASN A 46 -6.64 8.53 8.63
C ASN A 46 -6.01 8.08 9.97
N GLU A 47 -6.77 7.39 10.83
CA GLU A 47 -6.27 6.84 12.10
C GLU A 47 -5.22 5.74 11.88
N VAL A 48 -5.50 4.84 10.93
CA VAL A 48 -4.64 3.71 10.56
C VAL A 48 -3.36 4.23 9.91
N MET A 49 -3.50 5.16 8.98
CA MET A 49 -2.37 5.85 8.37
C MET A 49 -1.57 6.66 9.38
N GLY A 50 -2.22 7.32 10.33
CA GLY A 50 -1.56 8.06 11.41
C GLY A 50 -0.62 7.17 12.22
N THR A 51 -1.06 5.94 12.53
CA THR A 51 -0.24 4.94 13.24
C THR A 51 0.99 4.54 12.43
N ILE A 52 0.81 4.25 11.14
CA ILE A 52 1.92 3.89 10.24
C ILE A 52 2.89 5.06 10.13
N ASN A 53 2.38 6.26 9.80
CA ASN A 53 3.16 7.47 9.62
C ASN A 53 3.97 7.82 10.88
N HIS A 54 3.40 7.62 12.07
CA HIS A 54 4.11 7.81 13.32
C HIS A 54 5.34 6.89 13.41
N VAL A 55 5.17 5.58 13.15
CA VAL A 55 6.28 4.61 13.17
C VAL A 55 7.32 4.92 12.10
N LEU A 56 6.89 5.31 10.88
CA LEU A 56 7.81 5.71 9.82
C LEU A 56 8.60 6.97 10.21
N ASN A 57 7.94 7.94 10.84
CA ASN A 57 8.58 9.17 11.29
C ASN A 57 9.59 8.90 12.41
N GLU A 58 9.22 8.11 13.42
CA GLU A 58 10.12 7.72 14.52
C GLU A 58 11.36 6.99 14.03
N ASN A 59 11.25 6.23 12.94
CA ASN A 59 12.34 5.45 12.35
C ASN A 59 12.96 6.09 11.10
N SER A 60 12.61 7.33 10.76
CA SER A 60 12.97 8.00 9.50
C SER A 60 14.48 8.10 9.22
N TYR A 61 15.32 7.96 10.25
CA TYR A 61 16.77 7.90 10.17
C TYR A 61 17.32 6.58 9.57
N ARG A 62 16.47 5.55 9.45
CA ARG A 62 16.79 4.23 8.89
C ARG A 62 16.73 4.23 7.36
N GLY A 63 17.36 3.23 6.74
CA GLY A 63 17.16 2.95 5.31
C GLY A 63 15.75 2.43 5.01
N ASN A 64 15.29 2.58 3.77
CA ASN A 64 13.94 2.17 3.36
C ASN A 64 13.64 0.69 3.64
N ALA A 65 14.63 -0.19 3.44
CA ALA A 65 14.49 -1.62 3.73
C ALA A 65 14.28 -1.89 5.23
N GLU A 66 15.10 -1.28 6.09
CA GLU A 66 14.94 -1.40 7.55
C GLU A 66 13.59 -0.82 8.02
N LEU A 67 13.18 0.30 7.44
CA LEU A 67 11.92 0.97 7.76
C LEU A 67 10.71 0.11 7.33
N ALA A 68 10.82 -0.57 6.19
CA ALA A 68 9.83 -1.56 5.75
C ALA A 68 9.73 -2.72 6.73
N GLU A 69 10.86 -3.31 7.16
CA GLU A 69 10.83 -4.41 8.13
C GLU A 69 10.28 -4.00 9.51
N ILE A 70 10.65 -2.81 10.00
CA ILE A 70 10.18 -2.30 11.29
C ILE A 70 8.68 -2.01 11.23
N SER A 71 8.23 -1.27 10.20
CA SER A 71 6.82 -0.95 10.04
C SER A 71 5.98 -2.17 9.70
N GLU A 72 6.48 -3.15 8.95
CA GLU A 72 5.80 -4.43 8.73
C GLU A 72 5.51 -5.12 10.07
N ARG A 73 6.50 -5.17 10.98
CA ARG A 73 6.34 -5.85 12.27
C ARG A 73 5.41 -5.12 13.23
N LEU A 74 5.48 -3.79 13.27
CA LEU A 74 4.73 -2.96 14.22
C LEU A 74 3.33 -2.61 13.72
N CYS A 75 3.18 -2.41 12.41
CA CYS A 75 1.97 -1.92 11.77
C CYS A 75 1.35 -2.94 10.80
N LYS A 76 1.69 -4.24 10.92
CA LYS A 76 1.17 -5.30 10.02
C LYS A 76 -0.34 -5.20 9.82
N GLY A 77 -1.08 -5.16 10.94
CA GLY A 77 -2.54 -5.10 10.92
C GLY A 77 -3.08 -3.83 10.26
N ALA A 78 -2.41 -2.68 10.48
CA ALA A 78 -2.77 -1.42 9.85
C ALA A 78 -2.61 -1.50 8.32
N TYR A 79 -1.48 -2.04 7.81
CA TYR A 79 -1.30 -2.23 6.37
C TYR A 79 -2.31 -3.19 5.76
N GLN A 80 -2.69 -4.25 6.49
CA GLN A 80 -3.70 -5.20 6.03
C GLN A 80 -5.08 -4.54 5.94
N GLU A 81 -5.43 -3.71 6.93
CA GLU A 81 -6.69 -2.96 6.94
C GLU A 81 -6.76 -2.00 5.75
N ILE A 82 -5.69 -1.23 5.49
CA ILE A 82 -5.60 -0.36 4.31
C ILE A 82 -5.76 -1.15 3.02
N LEU A 83 -5.08 -2.31 2.87
CA LEU A 83 -5.21 -3.14 1.67
C LEU A 83 -6.60 -3.75 1.49
N SER A 84 -7.32 -4.00 2.58
CA SER A 84 -8.72 -4.45 2.55
C SER A 84 -9.68 -3.31 2.18
N GLU A 85 -9.39 -2.07 2.61
CA GLU A 85 -10.16 -0.88 2.24
C GLU A 85 -9.95 -0.47 0.77
N ILE A 86 -8.70 -0.53 0.28
CA ILE A 86 -8.36 -0.12 -1.09
C ILE A 86 -8.66 -1.24 -2.08
N THR A 87 -9.87 -1.21 -2.65
CA THR A 87 -10.33 -2.26 -3.59
C THR A 87 -9.80 -2.13 -5.02
N ASP A 88 -9.14 -1.01 -5.33
CA ASP A 88 -8.57 -0.68 -6.64
C ASP A 88 -7.32 -1.51 -6.95
N PHE A 89 -6.54 -1.87 -5.93
CA PHE A 89 -5.36 -2.69 -6.11
C PHE A 89 -5.73 -4.15 -6.38
N LYS A 90 -5.28 -4.65 -7.53
CA LYS A 90 -5.49 -6.02 -7.99
C LYS A 90 -4.20 -6.81 -7.95
N PHE A 91 -4.29 -8.02 -7.42
CA PHE A 91 -3.18 -8.95 -7.28
C PHE A 91 -3.41 -10.20 -8.12
N ASN A 92 -2.33 -10.82 -8.55
CA ASN A 92 -2.37 -12.16 -9.11
C ASN A 92 -2.40 -13.22 -7.98
N GLN A 93 -2.53 -14.50 -8.33
CA GLN A 93 -2.56 -15.60 -7.36
C GLN A 93 -1.26 -15.76 -6.54
N LEU A 94 -0.17 -15.11 -6.96
CA LEU A 94 1.11 -15.08 -6.25
C LEU A 94 1.21 -13.88 -5.29
N GLY A 95 0.19 -13.02 -5.23
CA GLY A 95 0.21 -11.82 -4.40
C GLY A 95 1.01 -10.67 -5.00
N GLN A 96 1.41 -10.76 -6.27
CA GLN A 96 2.05 -9.66 -6.96
C GLN A 96 0.98 -8.74 -7.55
N PRO A 97 1.16 -7.41 -7.47
CA PRO A 97 0.21 -6.49 -8.07
C PRO A 97 0.23 -6.65 -9.60
N ILE A 98 -0.95 -6.78 -10.22
CA ILE A 98 -1.08 -6.93 -11.68
C ILE A 98 -0.60 -5.68 -12.39
N VAL A 99 -0.95 -4.52 -11.83
CA VAL A 99 -0.44 -3.22 -12.25
C VAL A 99 0.46 -2.70 -11.13
N PRO A 100 1.69 -2.27 -11.43
CA PRO A 100 2.56 -1.65 -10.42
C PRO A 100 1.81 -0.55 -9.68
N PHE A 101 1.90 -0.54 -8.34
CA PHE A 101 1.18 0.44 -7.52
C PHE A 101 1.43 1.87 -7.99
N GLU A 102 2.67 2.22 -8.33
CA GLU A 102 3.04 3.55 -8.87
C GLU A 102 2.30 3.92 -10.16
N LYS A 103 2.02 2.95 -11.04
CA LYS A 103 1.27 3.20 -12.28
C LYS A 103 -0.22 3.34 -12.01
N ALA A 104 -0.80 2.39 -11.28
CA ALA A 104 -2.21 2.46 -10.89
C ALA A 104 -2.49 3.76 -10.12
N TRP A 105 -1.51 4.22 -9.34
CA TRP A 105 -1.51 5.48 -8.63
C TRP A 105 -1.47 6.68 -9.56
N GLN A 106 -0.49 6.77 -10.48
CA GLN A 106 -0.40 7.89 -11.42
C GLN A 106 -1.68 8.06 -12.25
N GLU A 107 -2.28 6.95 -12.72
CA GLU A 107 -3.53 6.99 -13.47
C GLU A 107 -4.71 7.56 -12.64
N GLU A 108 -4.67 7.34 -11.33
CA GLU A 108 -5.65 7.86 -10.38
C GLU A 108 -5.41 9.33 -10.05
N GLU A 109 -4.15 9.76 -9.87
CA GLU A 109 -3.79 11.18 -9.71
C GLU A 109 -4.21 11.98 -10.95
N GLU A 110 -3.96 11.47 -12.16
CA GLU A 110 -4.33 12.11 -13.43
C GLU A 110 -5.84 12.17 -13.67
N SER A 111 -6.61 11.26 -13.07
CA SER A 111 -8.07 11.24 -13.18
C SER A 111 -8.77 12.16 -12.18
N LEU A 112 -8.06 12.70 -11.19
CA LEU A 112 -8.60 13.74 -10.33
C LEU A 112 -8.78 15.03 -11.15
N PRO A 113 -9.97 15.64 -11.16
CA PRO A 113 -10.15 16.91 -11.86
C PRO A 113 -9.20 17.93 -11.24
N THR A 114 -8.32 18.49 -12.07
CA THR A 114 -7.57 19.69 -11.69
C THR A 114 -8.62 20.79 -11.49
N GLU A 115 -8.78 21.28 -10.26
CA GLU A 115 -9.64 22.44 -10.00
C GLU A 115 -9.15 23.63 -10.85
N ASP A 116 -9.96 24.05 -11.82
CA ASP A 116 -9.87 25.33 -12.54
C ASP A 116 -10.72 26.39 -11.82
#